data_AF-A0AAN6JPU3-F1
#
_entry.id   AF-A0AAN6JPU3-F1
#
_cell.length_a   1.000
_cell.length_b   1.000
_cell.length_c   1.000
_cell.angle_alpha   90.00
_cell.angle_beta   90.00
_cell.angle_gamma   90.00
#
_symmetry.space_group_name_H-M   'P 1'
#
loop_
_entity.id
_entity.type
_entity.pdbx_description
1 polymer ?
#
loop_
_entity_poly.entity_id
_entity_poly.type
_entity_poly.pdbx_seq_one_letter_code
_entity_poly.pdbx_strand_id
1 'polypeptide(L)'
;MSNLTSIAVVILGPLVLRKGIEFFRGGLRSSVSGLRSIPTPFSGRAPPCELLLLALTLGLVSYHVWSLVYIVFFPNTNRITDVFLASDTPVNAASVLLRERVAKHAQGLFERLTDTYVPAGAAADELFRRLTSYEGRKIYLMVGEEPLLYCLFCVRPNDYKLYTLPLRLASYGVHFILFGILTLGDPTLTLLNASLSRKPVISAAAGPDAKTDRPTQHQAETVRYQPSRAAWRSSVLLLLLTGLCSELFALHSVADVRNGQGRWNHWHVNILLARHALMLLISLVVYFIPTAPERASVQTSSGQAPSALQGALYALNSTTSTLQLTLAHLQALTLSTDVVTNDAGLRALREAKAVQDTSVTSPVLPASPRSNLDGSGAADAAPNGAMPATNGNHADGDAAAPALPTVTTPTTAAAAAASEATAGPDSARQRQRQATLVRLAKRAGIDVDAVRREAREAAETVLRETEMRAREAERRAAEARGRAMAAGEA
;
A
#
# COMPACT_ATOMS: atom_id res chain seq x y z
N MET A 1 -4.59 20.70 -10.48
CA MET A 1 -4.11 19.33 -10.76
C MET A 1 -5.03 18.22 -10.21
N SER A 2 -6.14 18.54 -9.52
CA SER A 2 -7.12 17.58 -8.99
C SER A 2 -7.97 16.85 -10.04
N ASN A 3 -8.08 17.38 -11.27
CA ASN A 3 -9.00 16.84 -12.27
C ASN A 3 -8.42 15.64 -13.03
N LEU A 4 -7.13 15.66 -13.39
CA LEU A 4 -6.47 14.55 -14.09
C LEU A 4 -6.39 13.28 -13.24
N THR A 5 -6.31 13.47 -11.92
CA THR A 5 -6.14 12.39 -10.95
C THR A 5 -7.46 11.68 -10.64
N SER A 6 -8.56 12.44 -10.56
CA SER A 6 -9.92 11.87 -10.53
C SER A 6 -10.22 11.08 -11.80
N ILE A 7 -9.77 11.57 -12.96
CA ILE A 7 -9.96 10.88 -14.26
C ILE A 7 -9.21 9.54 -14.27
N ALA A 8 -7.95 9.49 -13.81
CA ALA A 8 -7.20 8.25 -13.76
C ALA A 8 -7.84 7.21 -12.84
N VAL A 9 -8.30 7.58 -11.64
CA VAL A 9 -8.95 6.64 -10.71
C VAL A 9 -10.32 6.20 -11.24
N VAL A 10 -11.09 7.10 -11.84
CA VAL A 10 -12.41 6.80 -12.42
C VAL A 10 -12.30 5.95 -13.70
N ILE A 11 -11.21 6.07 -14.48
CA ILE A 11 -11.02 5.28 -15.71
C ILE A 11 -10.30 3.96 -15.41
N LEU A 12 -9.17 3.99 -14.71
CA LEU A 12 -8.37 2.79 -14.42
C LEU A 12 -8.99 1.95 -13.31
N GLY A 13 -9.65 2.55 -12.31
CA GLY A 13 -10.26 1.82 -11.20
C GLY A 13 -11.26 0.77 -11.67
N PRO A 14 -12.27 1.13 -12.47
CA PRO A 14 -13.23 0.17 -13.03
C PRO A 14 -12.59 -0.82 -14.00
N LEU A 15 -11.56 -0.44 -14.78
CA LEU A 15 -10.86 -1.36 -15.68
C LEU A 15 -10.05 -2.42 -14.91
N VAL A 16 -9.34 -2.01 -13.86
CA VAL A 16 -8.60 -2.91 -12.97
C VAL A 16 -9.57 -3.77 -12.17
N LEU A 17 -10.67 -3.20 -11.66
CA LEU A 17 -11.70 -3.94 -10.93
C LEU A 17 -12.40 -4.94 -11.84
N ARG A 18 -12.81 -4.54 -13.05
CA ARG A 18 -13.44 -5.41 -14.04
C ARG A 18 -12.49 -6.52 -14.47
N LYS A 19 -11.21 -6.21 -14.75
CA LYS A 19 -10.21 -7.24 -15.06
C LYS A 19 -9.97 -8.17 -13.88
N GLY A 20 -9.92 -7.65 -12.65
CA GLY A 20 -9.87 -8.46 -11.43
C GLY A 20 -11.08 -9.40 -11.30
N ILE A 21 -12.30 -8.90 -11.52
CA ILE A 21 -13.54 -9.68 -11.42
C ILE A 21 -13.65 -10.72 -12.55
N GLU A 22 -13.36 -10.34 -13.80
CA GLU A 22 -13.31 -11.27 -14.94
C GLU A 22 -12.28 -12.38 -14.69
N PHE A 23 -11.13 -12.01 -14.12
CA PHE A 23 -10.06 -12.91 -13.73
C PHE A 23 -10.50 -13.89 -12.62
N PHE A 24 -11.11 -13.40 -11.54
CA PHE A 24 -11.65 -14.26 -10.48
C PHE A 24 -12.79 -15.16 -10.99
N ARG A 25 -13.69 -14.66 -11.85
CA ARG A 25 -14.78 -15.47 -12.43
C ARG A 25 -14.28 -16.56 -13.38
N GLY A 26 -13.25 -16.28 -14.18
CA GLY A 26 -12.68 -17.23 -15.14
C GLY A 26 -11.77 -18.28 -14.50
N GLY A 27 -10.90 -17.86 -13.57
CA GLY A 27 -9.93 -18.73 -12.91
C GLY A 27 -10.53 -19.64 -11.83
N LEU A 28 -11.50 -19.16 -11.05
CA LEU A 28 -12.08 -19.97 -9.97
C LEU A 28 -12.97 -21.10 -10.51
N ARG A 29 -13.71 -20.88 -11.61
CA ARG A 29 -14.62 -21.91 -12.13
C ARG A 29 -13.92 -23.13 -12.73
N SER A 30 -12.67 -23.00 -13.20
CA SER A 30 -11.87 -24.13 -13.69
C SER A 30 -10.97 -24.78 -12.64
N SER A 31 -10.77 -24.13 -11.48
CA SER A 31 -9.81 -24.56 -10.45
C SER A 31 -10.42 -25.40 -9.30
N VAL A 32 -11.74 -25.37 -9.11
CA VAL A 32 -12.40 -26.12 -7.99
C VAL A 32 -12.23 -27.64 -8.10
N SER A 33 -12.05 -28.19 -9.30
CA SER A 33 -11.70 -29.61 -9.49
C SER A 33 -10.21 -29.93 -9.24
N GLY A 34 -9.32 -28.93 -9.26
CA GLY A 34 -7.87 -29.06 -9.06
C GLY A 34 -7.39 -28.97 -7.60
N LEU A 35 -8.24 -28.50 -6.68
CA LEU A 35 -7.91 -28.42 -5.25
C LEU A 35 -7.68 -29.79 -4.57
N ARG A 36 -8.00 -30.90 -5.25
CA ARG A 36 -7.86 -32.27 -4.69
C ARG A 36 -6.43 -32.81 -4.66
N SER A 37 -5.46 -32.13 -5.26
CA SER A 37 -4.06 -32.52 -5.16
C SER A 37 -3.21 -31.34 -4.69
N ILE A 38 -3.36 -30.94 -3.43
CA ILE A 38 -2.31 -30.15 -2.77
C ILE A 38 -1.08 -31.06 -2.82
N PRO A 39 -0.03 -30.72 -3.58
CA PRO A 39 1.17 -31.54 -3.63
C PRO A 39 1.72 -31.55 -2.22
N THR A 40 1.68 -32.68 -1.51
CA THR A 40 2.25 -32.78 -0.18
C THR A 40 3.77 -32.65 -0.33
N PRO A 41 4.36 -31.49 0.00
CA PRO A 41 5.79 -31.28 -0.24
C PRO A 41 6.64 -32.17 0.68
N PHE A 42 6.01 -32.77 1.70
CA PHE A 42 6.60 -33.69 2.66
C PHE A 42 6.72 -35.12 2.16
N SER A 43 6.22 -35.44 0.96
CA SER A 43 6.65 -36.67 0.30
C SER A 43 8.13 -36.48 -0.05
N GLY A 44 9.03 -37.32 0.49
CA GLY A 44 10.50 -37.16 0.41
C GLY A 44 11.14 -37.21 -0.99
N ARG A 45 10.37 -36.90 -2.04
CA ARG A 45 10.76 -36.88 -3.46
C ARG A 45 10.40 -35.56 -4.16
N ALA A 46 10.12 -34.48 -3.43
CA ALA A 46 9.94 -33.16 -4.04
C ALA A 46 11.26 -32.69 -4.69
N PRO A 47 11.24 -32.19 -5.94
CA PRO A 47 12.44 -31.64 -6.55
C PRO A 47 12.92 -30.42 -5.77
N PRO A 48 14.24 -30.13 -5.75
CA PRO A 48 14.81 -29.07 -4.92
C PRO A 48 14.24 -27.68 -5.25
N CYS A 49 13.85 -27.41 -6.51
CA CYS A 49 13.20 -26.15 -6.86
C CYS A 49 11.83 -25.97 -6.18
N GLU A 50 11.04 -27.03 -6.01
CA GLU A 50 9.72 -26.93 -5.35
C GLU A 50 9.87 -26.65 -3.87
N LEU A 51 10.90 -27.23 -3.23
CA LEU A 51 11.26 -26.92 -1.85
C LEU A 51 11.72 -25.47 -1.71
N LEU A 52 12.53 -24.96 -2.65
CA LEU A 52 12.96 -23.57 -2.69
C LEU A 52 11.76 -22.62 -2.85
N LEU A 53 10.87 -22.92 -3.79
CA LEU A 53 9.66 -22.11 -4.03
C LEU A 53 8.72 -22.14 -2.82
N LEU A 54 8.53 -23.30 -2.19
CA LEU A 54 7.76 -23.44 -0.95
C LEU A 54 8.37 -22.62 0.18
N ALA A 55 9.69 -22.74 0.39
CA ALA A 55 10.41 -21.98 1.41
C ALA A 55 10.29 -20.47 1.17
N LEU A 56 10.40 -20.04 -0.09
CA LEU A 56 10.20 -18.64 -0.49
C LEU A 56 8.77 -18.16 -0.21
N THR A 57 7.75 -18.95 -0.57
CA THR A 57 6.35 -18.62 -0.25
C THR A 57 6.12 -18.53 1.25
N LEU A 58 6.59 -19.52 2.03
CA LEU A 58 6.45 -19.54 3.48
C LEU A 58 7.17 -18.34 4.11
N GLY A 59 8.35 -17.99 3.62
CA GLY A 59 9.10 -16.80 4.05
C GLY A 59 8.32 -15.51 3.78
N LEU A 60 7.80 -15.33 2.57
CA LEU A 60 6.98 -14.16 2.19
C LEU A 60 5.70 -14.06 3.01
N VAL A 61 4.96 -15.16 3.14
CA VAL A 61 3.72 -15.22 3.94
C VAL A 61 4.02 -14.92 5.40
N SER A 62 5.02 -15.56 5.99
CA SER A 62 5.40 -15.33 7.39
C SER A 62 5.84 -13.90 7.62
N TYR A 63 6.65 -13.33 6.72
CA TYR A 63 7.08 -11.94 6.79
C TYR A 63 5.88 -10.98 6.74
N HIS A 64 4.97 -11.15 5.79
CA HIS A 64 3.82 -10.25 5.66
C HIS A 64 2.78 -10.42 6.77
N VAL A 65 2.51 -11.65 7.22
CA VAL A 65 1.65 -11.90 8.38
C VAL A 65 2.27 -11.30 9.62
N TRP A 66 3.58 -11.51 9.85
CA TRP A 66 4.30 -10.89 10.95
C TRP A 66 4.19 -9.38 10.90
N SER A 67 4.47 -8.75 9.75
CA SER A 67 4.33 -7.30 9.59
C SER A 67 2.91 -6.81 9.85
N LEU A 68 1.88 -7.51 9.36
CA LEU A 68 0.48 -7.14 9.61
C LEU A 68 0.10 -7.27 11.09
N VAL A 69 0.45 -8.40 11.71
CA VAL A 69 0.22 -8.63 13.15
C VAL A 69 0.93 -7.57 13.97
N TYR A 70 2.18 -7.27 13.60
CA TYR A 70 2.98 -6.24 14.24
C TYR A 70 2.31 -4.86 14.12
N ILE A 71 1.92 -4.44 12.91
CA ILE A 71 1.23 -3.15 12.66
C ILE A 71 -0.11 -3.04 13.40
N VAL A 72 -0.89 -4.12 13.48
CA VAL A 72 -2.26 -4.10 14.03
C VAL A 72 -2.30 -4.27 15.54
N PHE A 73 -1.61 -5.27 16.08
CA PHE A 73 -1.76 -5.70 17.47
C PHE A 73 -0.71 -5.13 18.41
N PHE A 74 0.43 -4.69 17.89
CA PHE A 74 1.50 -4.15 18.71
C PHE A 74 1.81 -2.69 18.37
N PRO A 75 0.82 -1.77 18.51
CA PRO A 75 1.07 -0.36 18.28
C PRO A 75 2.20 0.12 19.21
N ASN A 76 2.14 -0.20 20.50
CA ASN A 76 3.11 0.28 21.49
C ASN A 76 4.55 -0.18 21.25
N THR A 77 4.78 -1.28 20.53
CA THR A 77 6.15 -1.73 20.21
C THR A 77 6.62 -1.31 18.83
N ASN A 78 5.70 -0.91 17.94
CA ASN A 78 6.06 -0.40 16.63
C ASN A 78 6.92 0.85 16.75
N ARG A 79 8.04 0.88 16.00
CA ARG A 79 8.73 2.13 15.63
C ARG A 79 7.76 3.14 15.01
N ILE A 80 6.69 2.64 14.40
CA ILE A 80 5.55 3.34 13.81
C ILE A 80 4.40 3.45 14.81
N THR A 81 4.67 3.86 16.05
CA THR A 81 3.59 4.48 16.82
C THR A 81 3.52 5.90 16.36
N ASP A 82 2.55 6.15 15.49
CA ASP A 82 2.24 7.51 15.11
C ASP A 82 2.08 8.35 16.38
N VAL A 83 2.89 9.40 16.51
CA VAL A 83 2.96 10.24 17.71
C VAL A 83 1.57 10.79 18.08
N PHE A 84 0.73 11.10 17.08
CA PHE A 84 -0.64 11.56 17.29
C PHE A 84 -1.56 10.44 17.76
N LEU A 85 -1.40 9.23 17.20
CA LEU A 85 -2.21 8.07 17.60
C LEU A 85 -1.83 7.57 19.00
N ALA A 86 -0.53 7.55 19.33
CA ALA A 86 -0.02 7.12 20.62
C ALA A 86 -0.39 8.08 21.76
N SER A 87 -0.45 9.38 21.47
CA SER A 87 -0.81 10.41 22.45
C SER A 87 -2.30 10.77 22.44
N ASP A 88 -3.08 10.13 21.57
CA ASP A 88 -4.49 10.45 21.30
C ASP A 88 -4.72 11.96 21.08
N THR A 89 -3.75 12.63 20.43
CA THR A 89 -3.80 14.07 20.18
C THR A 89 -4.33 14.34 18.77
N PRO A 90 -5.27 15.28 18.61
CA PRO A 90 -5.69 15.66 17.27
C PRO A 90 -4.57 16.42 16.57
N VAL A 91 -4.49 16.27 15.25
CA VAL A 91 -3.40 16.81 14.42
C VAL A 91 -3.27 18.34 14.53
N ASN A 92 -4.36 19.04 14.85
CA ASN A 92 -4.42 20.48 15.04
C ASN A 92 -4.15 20.95 16.50
N ALA A 93 -3.82 20.05 17.43
CA ALA A 93 -3.56 20.41 18.84
C ALA A 93 -2.41 21.43 18.99
N ALA A 94 -2.37 22.21 20.06
CA ALA A 94 -1.20 23.04 20.33
C ALA A 94 0.06 22.15 20.49
N SER A 95 1.23 22.60 20.01
CA SER A 95 2.49 21.85 20.13
C SER A 95 2.89 21.58 21.59
N VAL A 96 2.49 22.47 22.50
CA VAL A 96 2.67 22.31 23.95
C VAL A 96 1.90 21.10 24.47
N LEU A 97 0.61 20.98 24.10
CA LEU A 97 -0.22 19.82 24.45
C LEU A 97 0.32 18.52 23.86
N LEU A 98 0.84 18.57 22.62
CA LEU A 98 1.46 17.41 21.99
C LEU A 98 2.67 16.94 22.81
N ARG A 99 3.59 17.83 23.16
CA ARG A 99 4.77 17.50 23.97
C ARG A 99 4.39 16.93 25.33
N GLU A 100 3.43 17.56 26.02
CA GLU A 100 2.96 17.12 27.32
C GLU A 100 2.37 15.70 27.27
N ARG A 101 1.46 15.44 26.32
CA ARG A 101 0.82 14.12 26.20
C ARG A 101 1.79 13.03 25.78
N VAL A 102 2.71 13.35 24.88
CA VAL A 102 3.72 12.41 24.41
C VAL A 102 4.74 12.12 25.52
N ALA A 103 5.16 13.13 26.30
CA ALA A 103 6.00 12.91 27.47
C ALA A 103 5.34 12.03 28.54
N LYS A 104 4.00 12.03 28.61
CA LYS A 104 3.22 11.21 29.54
C LYS A 104 2.97 9.77 29.06
N HIS A 105 2.70 9.57 27.77
CA HIS A 105 2.25 8.27 27.24
C HIS A 105 3.26 7.54 26.36
N ALA A 106 4.32 8.22 25.92
CA ALA A 106 5.24 7.72 24.91
C ALA A 106 6.71 7.76 25.36
N GLN A 107 6.98 7.66 26.67
CA GLN A 107 8.37 7.59 27.18
C GLN A 107 9.13 6.39 26.58
N GLY A 108 8.48 5.23 26.40
CA GLY A 108 9.09 4.06 25.75
C GLY A 108 9.14 4.11 24.21
N LEU A 109 8.49 5.09 23.59
CA LEU A 109 8.41 5.23 22.13
C LEU A 109 9.78 5.69 21.57
N PHE A 110 10.36 6.73 22.17
CA PHE A 110 11.62 7.34 21.71
C PHE A 110 12.86 6.51 21.97
N GLU A 111 12.84 5.68 23.01
CA GLU A 111 13.95 4.77 23.33
C GLU A 111 14.20 3.76 22.20
N ARG A 112 13.18 3.45 21.38
CA ARG A 112 13.27 2.50 20.25
C ARG A 112 13.44 3.15 18.88
N LEU A 113 13.09 4.43 18.75
CA LEU A 113 13.33 5.22 17.53
C LEU A 113 14.81 5.46 17.27
N THR A 114 15.65 5.23 18.28
CA THR A 114 17.03 5.72 18.34
C THR A 114 18.12 4.66 18.29
N ASP A 115 17.76 3.42 17.95
CA ASP A 115 18.70 2.29 17.80
C ASP A 115 19.86 2.55 16.81
N THR A 116 19.76 3.58 15.96
CA THR A 116 20.71 3.74 14.85
C THR A 116 21.65 4.94 14.90
N TYR A 117 21.30 6.18 15.31
CA TYR A 117 22.25 7.30 15.17
C TYR A 117 22.09 8.55 16.08
N VAL A 118 20.99 8.73 16.80
CA VAL A 118 20.72 9.98 17.56
C VAL A 118 20.27 9.62 18.97
N PRO A 119 20.79 10.23 20.05
CA PRO A 119 20.31 9.94 21.40
C PRO A 119 18.81 10.22 21.54
N ALA A 120 18.08 9.36 22.27
CA ALA A 120 16.61 9.37 22.41
C ALA A 120 16.01 10.77 22.64
N GLY A 121 16.59 11.55 23.56
CA GLY A 121 16.13 12.91 23.85
C GLY A 121 16.26 13.86 22.66
N ALA A 122 17.43 13.87 22.00
CA ALA A 122 17.68 14.78 20.87
C ALA A 122 16.82 14.45 19.65
N ALA A 123 16.54 13.17 19.40
CA ALA A 123 15.65 12.75 18.31
C ALA A 123 14.20 13.20 18.59
N ALA A 124 13.73 13.04 19.83
CA ALA A 124 12.42 13.50 20.23
C ALA A 124 12.28 15.02 20.07
N ASP A 125 13.27 15.78 20.55
CA ASP A 125 13.28 17.25 20.46
C ASP A 125 13.28 17.73 19.01
N GLU A 126 14.08 17.11 18.14
CA GLU A 126 14.13 17.45 16.72
C GLU A 126 12.81 17.11 16.01
N LEU A 127 12.20 15.96 16.33
CA LEU A 127 10.89 15.59 15.80
C LEU A 127 9.84 16.62 16.24
N PHE A 128 9.77 16.94 17.52
CA PHE A 128 8.84 17.95 18.03
C PHE A 128 9.09 19.32 17.42
N ARG A 129 10.34 19.70 17.20
CA ARG A 129 10.71 20.95 16.53
C ARG A 129 10.09 21.01 15.14
N ARG A 130 10.15 19.92 14.37
CA ARG A 130 9.51 19.84 13.03
C ARG A 130 7.99 19.76 13.09
N LEU A 131 7.44 19.06 14.08
CA LEU A 131 5.99 18.95 14.32
C LEU A 131 5.36 20.22 14.90
N THR A 132 6.12 21.28 15.23
CA THR A 132 5.55 22.55 15.68
C THR A 132 4.64 23.19 14.63
N SER A 133 5.00 23.06 13.35
CA SER A 133 4.25 23.60 12.22
C SER A 133 3.15 22.65 11.72
N TYR A 134 2.01 23.20 11.29
CA TYR A 134 0.92 22.40 10.70
C TYR A 134 1.39 21.58 9.49
N GLU A 135 2.22 22.17 8.62
CA GLU A 135 2.82 21.48 7.48
C GLU A 135 3.70 20.31 7.90
N GLY A 136 4.51 20.47 8.95
CA GLY A 136 5.34 19.39 9.48
C GLY A 136 4.52 18.19 9.95
N ARG A 137 3.37 18.42 10.60
CA ARG A 137 2.45 17.37 11.03
C ARG A 137 1.76 16.68 9.87
N LYS A 138 1.35 17.46 8.86
CA LYS A 138 0.79 16.93 7.63
C LYS A 138 1.78 16.04 6.88
N ILE A 139 3.04 16.46 6.78
CA ILE A 139 4.11 15.64 6.20
C ILE A 139 4.29 14.37 7.03
N TYR A 140 4.39 14.48 8.35
CA TYR A 140 4.50 13.33 9.26
C TYR A 140 3.41 12.29 9.03
N LEU A 141 2.14 12.69 8.92
CA LEU A 141 1.03 11.76 8.66
C LEU A 141 1.14 11.08 7.28
N MET A 142 1.73 11.73 6.29
CA MET A 142 1.93 11.18 4.95
C MET A 142 3.16 10.26 4.83
N VAL A 143 4.29 10.62 5.45
CA VAL A 143 5.58 9.94 5.24
C VAL A 143 6.13 9.18 6.45
N GLY A 144 5.61 9.43 7.66
CA GLY A 144 6.10 8.88 8.93
C GLY A 144 7.24 9.69 9.56
N GLU A 145 7.75 9.24 10.71
CA GLU A 145 8.87 9.87 11.44
C GLU A 145 10.21 9.88 10.69
N GLU A 146 10.51 8.82 9.94
CA GLU A 146 11.86 8.52 9.48
C GLU A 146 12.43 9.65 8.60
N PRO A 147 11.70 10.19 7.60
CA PRO A 147 12.20 11.29 6.80
C PRO A 147 12.36 12.59 7.60
N LEU A 148 11.56 12.80 8.64
CA LEU A 148 11.67 13.98 9.50
C LEU A 148 12.92 13.91 10.37
N LEU A 149 13.32 12.72 10.81
CA LEU A 149 14.48 12.54 11.67
C LEU A 149 15.78 12.46 10.88
N TYR A 150 15.81 11.70 9.78
CA TYR A 150 17.05 11.35 9.08
C TYR A 150 17.38 12.30 7.91
N CYS A 151 16.40 13.03 7.36
CA CYS A 151 16.70 13.96 6.29
C CYS A 151 17.18 15.33 6.82
N LEU A 152 18.51 15.49 6.87
CA LEU A 152 19.17 16.73 7.30
C LEU A 152 19.01 17.89 6.30
N PHE A 153 18.81 17.58 5.02
CA PHE A 153 18.74 18.58 3.95
C PHE A 153 17.30 18.91 3.52
N CYS A 154 16.29 18.24 4.07
CA CYS A 154 14.90 18.47 3.72
C CYS A 154 14.39 19.73 4.43
N VAL A 155 14.01 20.75 3.66
CA VAL A 155 13.42 21.99 4.19
C VAL A 155 11.97 22.11 3.77
N ARG A 156 11.67 21.78 2.51
CA ARG A 156 10.33 21.88 1.93
C ARG A 156 9.58 20.55 2.04
N PRO A 157 8.24 20.55 2.07
CA PRO A 157 7.43 19.34 2.08
C PRO A 157 7.79 18.33 0.97
N ASN A 158 8.12 18.83 -0.22
CA ASN A 158 8.48 17.98 -1.35
C ASN A 158 9.83 17.27 -1.16
N ASP A 159 10.77 17.85 -0.40
CA ASP A 159 12.08 17.25 -0.18
C ASP A 159 11.92 15.94 0.62
N TYR A 160 11.04 15.92 1.62
CA TYR A 160 10.70 14.72 2.39
C TYR A 160 10.05 13.64 1.54
N LYS A 161 9.15 14.03 0.62
CA LYS A 161 8.53 13.08 -0.32
C LYS A 161 9.57 12.43 -1.22
N LEU A 162 10.47 13.24 -1.79
CA LEU A 162 11.56 12.76 -2.64
C LEU A 162 12.54 11.88 -1.86
N TYR A 163 12.83 12.18 -0.60
CA TYR A 163 13.68 11.37 0.27
C TYR A 163 13.14 9.94 0.45
N THR A 164 11.82 9.77 0.59
CA THR A 164 11.22 8.42 0.75
C THR A 164 11.16 7.59 -0.53
N LEU A 165 11.29 8.23 -1.70
CA LEU A 165 11.04 7.59 -2.98
C LEU A 165 12.03 6.44 -3.27
N PRO A 166 13.36 6.60 -3.08
CA PRO A 166 14.32 5.51 -3.25
C PRO A 166 14.03 4.31 -2.35
N LEU A 167 13.67 4.52 -1.08
CA LEU A 167 13.35 3.44 -0.15
C LEU A 167 12.12 2.64 -0.60
N ARG A 168 11.08 3.35 -1.08
CA ARG A 168 9.87 2.72 -1.61
C ARG A 168 10.16 1.95 -2.89
N LEU A 169 10.92 2.53 -3.82
CA LEU A 169 11.37 1.84 -5.02
C LEU A 169 12.20 0.60 -4.71
N ALA A 170 13.14 0.69 -3.76
CA ALA A 170 13.96 -0.44 -3.34
C ALA A 170 13.09 -1.56 -2.73
N SER A 171 12.15 -1.20 -1.85
CA SER A 171 11.19 -2.16 -1.29
C SER A 171 10.42 -2.86 -2.42
N TYR A 172 9.79 -2.14 -3.34
CA TYR A 172 9.09 -2.78 -4.47
C TYR A 172 10.03 -3.59 -5.36
N GLY A 173 11.26 -3.12 -5.59
CA GLY A 173 12.31 -3.84 -6.32
C GLY A 173 12.61 -5.22 -5.73
N VAL A 174 12.74 -5.31 -4.41
CA VAL A 174 12.90 -6.59 -3.71
C VAL A 174 11.68 -7.50 -3.96
N HIS A 175 10.46 -6.97 -3.86
CA HIS A 175 9.26 -7.76 -4.13
C HIS A 175 9.17 -8.20 -5.60
N PHE A 176 9.56 -7.37 -6.57
CA PHE A 176 9.65 -7.76 -7.99
C PHE A 176 10.59 -8.94 -8.18
N ILE A 177 11.74 -8.95 -7.50
CA ILE A 177 12.69 -10.06 -7.57
C ILE A 177 12.10 -11.32 -6.94
N LEU A 178 11.59 -11.23 -5.71
CA LEU A 178 11.05 -12.38 -4.98
C LEU A 178 9.84 -13.00 -5.70
N PHE A 179 8.90 -12.18 -6.16
CA PHE A 179 7.77 -12.66 -6.95
C PHE A 179 8.17 -13.09 -8.37
N GLY A 180 9.21 -12.48 -8.95
CA GLY A 180 9.80 -12.91 -10.21
C GLY A 180 10.38 -14.33 -10.13
N ILE A 181 11.03 -14.66 -9.01
CA ILE A 181 11.50 -16.01 -8.70
C ILE A 181 10.31 -16.95 -8.48
N LEU A 182 9.29 -16.51 -7.73
CA LEU A 182 8.10 -17.31 -7.43
C LEU A 182 7.27 -17.66 -8.67
N THR A 183 7.35 -16.82 -9.72
CA THR A 183 6.63 -16.97 -11.00
C THR A 183 7.54 -17.39 -12.15
N LEU A 184 8.71 -17.99 -11.86
CA LEU A 184 9.55 -18.62 -12.88
C LEU A 184 8.80 -19.73 -13.61
N GLY A 185 9.07 -19.87 -14.91
CA GLY A 185 8.49 -20.91 -15.73
C GLY A 185 9.28 -22.22 -15.66
N ASP A 186 8.63 -23.29 -16.10
CA ASP A 186 9.18 -24.65 -16.15
C ASP A 186 10.60 -24.74 -16.74
N PRO A 187 10.95 -24.11 -17.89
CA PRO A 187 12.31 -24.23 -18.43
C PRO A 187 13.39 -23.64 -17.52
N THR A 188 13.05 -22.62 -16.73
CA THR A 188 14.00 -22.02 -15.78
C THR A 188 14.11 -22.87 -14.52
N LEU A 189 13.00 -23.46 -14.07
CA LEU A 189 12.98 -24.37 -12.92
C LEU A 189 13.70 -25.69 -13.21
N THR A 190 13.62 -26.23 -14.43
CA THR A 190 14.38 -27.43 -14.83
C THR A 190 15.88 -27.18 -14.85
N LEU A 191 16.33 -26.01 -15.34
CA LEU A 191 17.72 -25.59 -15.26
C LEU A 191 18.20 -25.44 -13.81
N LEU A 192 17.38 -24.84 -12.95
CA LEU A 192 17.65 -24.74 -11.51
C LEU A 192 17.72 -26.12 -10.84
N ASN A 193 16.82 -27.04 -11.21
CA ASN A 193 16.89 -28.41 -10.70
C ASN A 193 18.15 -29.12 -11.16
N ALA A 194 18.56 -28.95 -12.42
CA ALA A 194 19.78 -29.54 -12.95
C ALA A 194 21.04 -29.00 -12.25
N SER A 195 21.06 -27.69 -11.94
CA SER A 195 22.18 -27.07 -11.22
C SER A 195 22.22 -27.48 -9.74
N LEU A 196 21.07 -27.54 -9.06
CA LEU A 196 20.95 -27.94 -7.65
C LEU A 196 21.15 -29.44 -7.43
N SER A 197 20.75 -30.27 -8.40
CA SER A 197 20.87 -31.74 -8.31
C SER A 197 22.24 -32.26 -8.76
N ARG A 198 23.16 -31.38 -9.14
CA ARG A 198 24.55 -31.73 -9.46
C ARG A 198 25.21 -32.18 -8.15
N LYS A 199 24.97 -33.43 -7.75
CA LYS A 199 25.69 -34.09 -6.67
C LYS A 199 27.16 -33.87 -7.00
N PRO A 200 27.97 -33.33 -6.05
CA PRO A 200 29.39 -33.22 -6.29
C PRO A 200 29.83 -34.62 -6.67
N VAL A 201 30.39 -34.77 -7.86
CA VAL A 201 31.06 -35.98 -8.30
C VAL A 201 32.31 -36.06 -7.44
N ILE A 202 32.12 -36.37 -6.16
CA ILE A 202 33.16 -36.91 -5.31
C ILE A 202 33.34 -38.29 -5.89
N SER A 203 34.18 -38.32 -6.93
CA SER A 203 34.72 -39.51 -7.54
C SER A 203 35.54 -40.18 -6.44
N ALA A 204 34.84 -40.83 -5.52
CA ALA A 204 35.43 -41.83 -4.67
C ALA A 204 35.95 -42.89 -5.64
N ALA A 205 37.27 -43.04 -5.66
CA ALA A 205 38.03 -44.04 -6.36
C ALA A 205 37.57 -45.46 -5.96
N ALA A 206 36.38 -45.85 -6.40
CA ALA A 206 35.75 -47.11 -6.10
C ALA A 206 36.11 -48.10 -7.21
N GLY A 207 37.14 -48.90 -6.90
CA GLY A 207 37.19 -50.35 -7.12
C GLY A 207 36.86 -50.90 -8.51
N PRO A 208 37.81 -51.53 -9.22
CA PRO A 208 37.63 -52.06 -10.57
C PRO A 208 36.69 -53.28 -10.76
N ASP A 209 35.97 -53.77 -9.74
CA ASP A 209 35.31 -55.11 -9.82
C ASP A 209 33.78 -55.10 -9.62
N ALA A 210 33.03 -54.26 -10.35
CA ALA A 210 31.56 -54.31 -10.32
C ALA A 210 30.97 -54.77 -11.67
N LYS A 211 30.48 -56.02 -11.66
CA LYS A 211 29.84 -56.72 -12.77
C LYS A 211 28.73 -55.92 -13.44
N THR A 212 28.74 -56.02 -14.76
CA THR A 212 27.84 -55.51 -15.79
C THR A 212 26.39 -55.96 -15.59
N ASP A 213 25.64 -55.30 -14.71
CA ASP A 213 24.18 -55.46 -14.65
C ASP A 213 23.50 -54.56 -15.70
N ARG A 214 22.68 -55.22 -16.50
CA ARG A 214 21.96 -54.74 -17.68
C ARG A 214 21.13 -53.48 -17.36
N PRO A 215 21.21 -52.40 -18.16
CA PRO A 215 20.33 -51.25 -17.98
C PRO A 215 18.90 -51.65 -18.37
N THR A 216 18.07 -51.96 -17.38
CA THR A 216 16.62 -52.10 -17.54
C THR A 216 16.03 -50.74 -17.94
N GLN A 217 15.97 -50.53 -19.25
CA GLN A 217 15.54 -49.36 -20.00
C GLN A 217 14.00 -49.22 -20.03
N HIS A 218 13.33 -49.36 -18.88
CA HIS A 218 11.87 -49.23 -18.74
C HIS A 218 11.48 -48.37 -17.53
N GLN A 219 12.27 -47.35 -17.19
CA GLN A 219 11.67 -46.17 -16.55
C GLN A 219 10.90 -45.42 -17.64
N ALA A 220 9.65 -45.85 -17.86
CA ALA A 220 8.64 -45.00 -18.46
C ALA A 220 8.59 -43.75 -17.59
N GLU A 221 9.24 -42.70 -18.07
CA GLU A 221 9.33 -41.40 -17.44
C GLU A 221 7.89 -40.90 -17.35
N THR A 222 7.23 -41.17 -16.23
CA THR A 222 5.91 -40.63 -15.96
C THR A 222 6.11 -39.12 -15.95
N VAL A 223 5.76 -38.47 -17.06
CA VAL A 223 5.79 -37.02 -17.21
C VAL A 223 4.86 -36.49 -16.11
N ARG A 224 5.45 -36.17 -14.96
CA ARG A 224 4.70 -35.64 -13.84
C ARG A 224 4.24 -34.27 -14.27
N TYR A 225 2.93 -34.12 -14.34
CA TYR A 225 2.29 -32.84 -14.52
C TYR A 225 2.81 -31.86 -13.48
N GLN A 226 3.59 -30.86 -13.91
CA GLN A 226 3.98 -29.74 -13.07
C GLN A 226 3.06 -28.56 -13.37
N PRO A 227 2.36 -28.03 -12.36
CA PRO A 227 1.57 -26.83 -12.53
C PRO A 227 2.48 -25.62 -12.81
N SER A 228 2.36 -25.02 -13.99
CA SER A 228 3.12 -23.82 -14.34
C SER A 228 2.56 -22.59 -13.63
N ARG A 229 3.46 -21.80 -13.03
CA ARG A 229 3.14 -20.51 -12.36
C ARG A 229 3.46 -19.30 -13.25
N ALA A 230 3.99 -19.54 -14.45
CA ALA A 230 4.47 -18.47 -15.34
C ALA A 230 3.36 -17.50 -15.76
N ALA A 231 2.13 -17.98 -15.89
CA ALA A 231 0.99 -17.15 -16.28
C ALA A 231 0.68 -16.03 -15.27
N TRP A 232 1.08 -16.19 -14.01
CA TRP A 232 0.93 -15.16 -12.98
C TRP A 232 1.91 -14.01 -13.14
N ARG A 233 3.01 -14.19 -13.86
CA ARG A 233 4.10 -13.20 -13.96
C ARG A 233 3.60 -11.83 -14.43
N SER A 234 2.76 -11.80 -15.47
CA SER A 234 2.23 -10.54 -16.01
C SER A 234 1.25 -9.88 -15.04
N SER A 235 0.33 -10.65 -14.46
CA SER A 235 -0.63 -10.14 -13.47
C SER A 235 0.05 -9.61 -12.22
N VAL A 236 1.06 -10.32 -11.71
CA VAL A 236 1.83 -9.92 -10.53
C VAL A 236 2.65 -8.67 -10.83
N LEU A 237 3.35 -8.62 -11.97
CA LEU A 237 4.06 -7.42 -12.41
C LEU A 237 3.12 -6.20 -12.46
N LEU A 238 1.94 -6.37 -13.05
CA LEU A 238 0.94 -5.32 -13.16
C LEU A 238 0.41 -4.90 -11.78
N LEU A 239 0.10 -5.84 -10.88
CA LEU A 239 -0.35 -5.55 -9.52
C LEU A 239 0.72 -4.82 -8.68
N LEU A 240 1.98 -5.20 -8.83
CA LEU A 240 3.10 -4.54 -8.16
C LEU A 240 3.31 -3.12 -8.70
N LEU A 241 3.24 -2.93 -10.02
CA LEU A 241 3.33 -1.61 -10.66
C LEU A 241 2.15 -0.72 -10.28
N THR A 242 0.92 -1.24 -10.27
CA THR A 242 -0.26 -0.45 -9.85
C THR A 242 -0.19 -0.12 -8.37
N GLY A 243 0.26 -1.05 -7.52
CA GLY A 243 0.55 -0.80 -6.11
C GLY A 243 1.55 0.33 -5.92
N LEU A 244 2.71 0.25 -6.57
CA LEU A 244 3.75 1.29 -6.53
C LEU A 244 3.21 2.65 -7.00
N CYS A 245 2.55 2.69 -8.16
CA CYS A 245 1.96 3.91 -8.70
C CYS A 245 0.91 4.50 -7.77
N SER A 246 0.03 3.67 -7.18
CA SER A 246 -1.00 4.11 -6.24
C SER A 246 -0.40 4.71 -4.97
N GLU A 247 0.73 4.17 -4.53
CA GLU A 247 1.43 4.64 -3.36
C GLU A 247 2.17 5.97 -3.63
N LEU A 248 2.88 6.07 -4.75
CA LEU A 248 3.52 7.32 -5.18
C LEU A 248 2.47 8.41 -5.43
N PHE A 249 1.32 8.02 -5.96
CA PHE A 249 0.18 8.89 -6.12
C PHE A 249 -0.35 9.37 -4.77
N ALA A 250 -0.58 8.47 -3.82
CA ALA A 250 -1.07 8.82 -2.48
C ALA A 250 -0.16 9.82 -1.77
N LEU A 251 1.17 9.64 -1.87
CA LEU A 251 2.16 10.59 -1.38
C LEU A 251 2.03 11.99 -1.99
N HIS A 252 1.62 12.08 -3.24
CA HIS A 252 1.57 13.34 -3.97
C HIS A 252 0.22 14.05 -3.84
N SER A 253 -0.89 13.31 -3.88
CA SER A 253 -2.24 13.85 -4.04
C SER A 253 -3.10 13.85 -2.78
N VAL A 254 -2.90 12.89 -1.86
CA VAL A 254 -3.80 12.71 -0.72
C VAL A 254 -3.24 13.44 0.49
N ALA A 255 -3.27 14.77 0.39
CA ALA A 255 -2.66 15.67 1.36
C ALA A 255 -3.68 16.30 2.32
N ASP A 256 -4.98 16.07 2.14
CA ASP A 256 -6.00 16.69 2.99
C ASP A 256 -6.24 15.85 4.24
N VAL A 257 -5.47 16.18 5.27
CA VAL A 257 -5.73 15.75 6.64
C VAL A 257 -6.98 16.46 7.13
N ARG A 258 -8.06 15.71 7.37
CA ARG A 258 -9.33 16.27 7.85
C ARG A 258 -9.42 16.13 9.37
N ASN A 259 -9.92 17.15 10.05
CA ASN A 259 -10.16 17.06 11.49
C ASN A 259 -11.17 15.95 11.81
N GLY A 260 -10.90 15.14 12.85
CA GLY A 260 -11.82 14.13 13.35
C GLY A 260 -11.82 12.77 12.63
N GLN A 261 -10.99 12.54 11.61
CA GLN A 261 -10.96 11.24 10.91
C GLN A 261 -10.16 10.14 11.61
N GLY A 262 -9.56 10.42 12.79
CA GLY A 262 -8.82 9.45 13.58
C GLY A 262 -7.76 8.70 12.75
N ARG A 263 -7.71 7.37 12.89
CA ARG A 263 -6.77 6.45 12.21
C ARG A 263 -6.71 6.59 10.69
N TRP A 264 -7.76 7.07 10.04
CA TRP A 264 -7.78 7.20 8.57
C TRP A 264 -6.88 8.32 8.05
N ASN A 265 -6.53 9.30 8.88
CA ASN A 265 -5.57 10.36 8.52
C ASN A 265 -4.12 9.88 8.46
N HIS A 266 -3.82 8.71 9.01
CA HIS A 266 -2.46 8.19 9.18
C HIS A 266 -2.04 7.42 7.92
N TRP A 267 -1.90 8.17 6.82
CA TRP A 267 -1.66 7.62 5.48
C TRP A 267 -0.45 6.70 5.42
N HIS A 268 0.66 7.04 6.07
CA HIS A 268 1.84 6.18 6.07
C HIS A 268 1.56 4.78 6.66
N VAL A 269 0.78 4.70 7.74
CA VAL A 269 0.38 3.43 8.36
C VAL A 269 -0.58 2.67 7.45
N ASN A 270 -1.60 3.34 6.94
CA ASN A 270 -2.64 2.73 6.11
C ASN A 270 -2.06 2.21 4.77
N ILE A 271 -1.14 2.96 4.17
CA ILE A 271 -0.40 2.53 2.96
C ILE A 271 0.45 1.30 3.26
N LEU A 272 1.18 1.30 4.37
CA LEU A 272 2.02 0.16 4.75
C LEU A 272 1.17 -1.10 5.01
N LEU A 273 0.04 -0.95 5.71
CA LEU A 273 -0.94 -2.00 5.94
C LEU A 273 -1.48 -2.55 4.61
N ALA A 274 -1.94 -1.66 3.73
CA ALA A 274 -2.48 -2.03 2.41
C ALA A 274 -1.43 -2.75 1.56
N ARG A 275 -0.18 -2.29 1.60
CA ARG A 275 0.94 -2.94 0.89
C ARG A 275 1.13 -4.36 1.39
N HIS A 276 1.27 -4.57 2.70
CA HIS A 276 1.48 -5.91 3.25
C HIS A 276 0.29 -6.84 3.04
N ALA A 277 -0.93 -6.32 3.12
CA ALA A 277 -2.14 -7.07 2.79
C ALA A 277 -2.15 -7.51 1.31
N LEU A 278 -1.79 -6.60 0.39
CA LEU A 278 -1.68 -6.91 -1.03
C LEU A 278 -0.61 -7.98 -1.31
N MET A 279 0.60 -7.83 -0.74
CA MET A 279 1.69 -8.78 -0.97
C MET A 279 1.39 -10.15 -0.37
N LEU A 280 0.72 -10.20 0.79
CA LEU A 280 0.23 -11.44 1.39
C LEU A 280 -0.78 -12.11 0.45
N LEU A 281 -1.76 -11.36 -0.04
CA LEU A 281 -2.78 -11.87 -0.95
C LEU A 281 -2.15 -12.42 -2.24
N ILE A 282 -1.21 -11.69 -2.86
CA ILE A 282 -0.49 -12.15 -4.04
C ILE A 282 0.26 -13.46 -3.75
N SER A 283 0.95 -13.55 -2.62
CA SER A 283 1.70 -14.75 -2.22
C SER A 283 0.80 -15.98 -2.08
N LEU A 284 -0.36 -15.81 -1.42
CA LEU A 284 -1.34 -16.87 -1.26
C LEU A 284 -1.95 -17.28 -2.61
N VAL A 285 -2.34 -16.32 -3.44
CA VAL A 285 -2.98 -16.57 -4.74
C VAL A 285 -2.04 -17.30 -5.70
N VAL A 286 -0.79 -16.84 -5.84
CA VAL A 286 0.20 -17.47 -6.74
C VAL A 286 0.52 -18.90 -6.31
N TYR A 287 0.52 -19.17 -5.00
CA TYR A 287 0.83 -20.51 -4.48
C TYR A 287 -0.37 -21.47 -4.52
N PHE A 288 -1.55 -21.04 -4.06
CA PHE A 288 -2.72 -21.89 -3.93
C PHE A 288 -3.55 -22.04 -5.21
N ILE A 289 -3.41 -21.10 -6.15
CA ILE A 289 -4.12 -21.12 -7.43
C ILE A 289 -3.10 -21.25 -8.56
N PRO A 290 -2.46 -22.43 -8.73
CA PRO A 290 -1.66 -22.66 -9.91
C PRO A 290 -2.57 -22.50 -11.13
N THR A 291 -2.13 -21.70 -12.11
CA THR A 291 -2.81 -21.67 -13.40
C THR A 291 -2.74 -23.05 -14.03
N ALA A 292 -3.81 -23.46 -14.71
CA ALA A 292 -3.75 -24.62 -15.58
C ALA A 292 -2.50 -24.46 -16.47
N PRO A 293 -1.77 -25.57 -16.76
CA PRO A 293 -0.56 -25.50 -17.53
C PRO A 293 -0.97 -24.82 -18.82
N GLU A 294 -0.30 -23.72 -19.12
CA GLU A 294 -0.28 -23.19 -20.45
C GLU A 294 0.07 -24.39 -21.32
N ARG A 295 -0.93 -24.96 -22.02
CA ARG A 295 -0.84 -26.30 -22.62
C ARG A 295 0.45 -26.29 -23.40
N ALA A 296 1.49 -26.90 -22.80
CA ALA A 296 2.85 -26.73 -23.24
C ALA A 296 2.78 -27.14 -24.69
N SER A 297 2.99 -26.15 -25.54
CA SER A 297 2.80 -26.22 -26.98
C SER A 297 3.29 -27.59 -27.40
N VAL A 298 2.36 -28.49 -27.74
CA VAL A 298 2.64 -29.93 -27.88
C VAL A 298 3.93 -30.05 -28.66
N GLN A 299 4.99 -30.56 -28.02
CA GLN A 299 6.24 -30.87 -28.70
C GLN A 299 5.88 -31.97 -29.69
N THR A 300 5.42 -31.57 -30.87
CA THR A 300 5.51 -32.40 -32.05
C THR A 300 7.00 -32.68 -32.22
N SER A 301 7.33 -33.93 -32.49
CA SER A 301 8.69 -34.48 -32.67
C SER A 301 9.56 -33.75 -33.72
N SER A 302 9.05 -32.67 -34.33
CA SER A 302 9.73 -31.80 -35.29
C SER A 302 10.49 -30.61 -34.68
N GLY A 303 10.49 -30.40 -33.35
CA GLY A 303 11.35 -29.39 -32.70
C GLY A 303 10.98 -27.92 -32.96
N GLN A 304 9.88 -27.64 -33.66
CA GLN A 304 9.34 -26.29 -33.79
C GLN A 304 8.21 -26.11 -32.78
N ALA A 305 8.40 -25.20 -31.83
CA ALA A 305 7.33 -24.77 -30.95
C ALA A 305 6.16 -24.28 -31.81
N PRO A 306 4.94 -24.81 -31.65
CA PRO A 306 3.76 -24.28 -32.32
C PRO A 306 3.68 -22.79 -32.00
N SER A 307 3.85 -21.96 -33.02
CA SER A 307 3.72 -20.51 -32.88
C SER A 307 2.34 -20.20 -32.29
N ALA A 308 2.18 -19.04 -31.63
CA ALA A 308 0.88 -18.60 -31.11
C ALA A 308 -0.25 -18.71 -32.18
N LEU A 309 0.11 -18.66 -33.46
CA LEU A 309 -0.75 -18.94 -34.62
C LEU A 309 -1.34 -20.34 -34.62
N GLN A 310 -0.59 -21.38 -34.24
CA GLN A 310 -1.07 -22.77 -34.23
C GLN A 310 -2.00 -23.03 -33.04
N GLY A 311 -1.74 -22.39 -31.91
CA GLY A 311 -2.69 -22.32 -30.80
C GLY A 311 -3.99 -21.62 -31.23
N ALA A 312 -3.88 -20.51 -31.97
CA ALA A 312 -5.04 -19.83 -32.54
C ALA A 312 -5.78 -20.67 -33.58
N LEU A 313 -5.07 -21.42 -34.44
CA LEU A 313 -5.67 -22.35 -35.40
C LEU A 313 -6.39 -23.50 -34.70
N TYR A 314 -5.84 -24.04 -33.61
CA TYR A 314 -6.51 -25.08 -32.84
C TYR A 314 -7.75 -24.55 -32.13
N ALA A 315 -7.67 -23.33 -31.56
CA ALA A 315 -8.82 -22.64 -30.98
C ALA A 315 -9.90 -22.37 -32.04
N LEU A 316 -9.50 -21.92 -33.24
CA LEU A 316 -10.40 -21.73 -34.38
C LEU A 316 -11.04 -23.05 -34.78
N ASN A 317 -10.29 -24.14 -34.94
CA ASN A 317 -10.83 -25.44 -35.32
C ASN A 317 -11.80 -25.99 -34.26
N SER A 318 -11.48 -25.78 -32.98
CA SER A 318 -12.39 -26.07 -31.88
C SER A 318 -13.67 -25.26 -31.99
N THR A 319 -13.58 -23.94 -32.25
CA THR A 319 -14.78 -23.10 -32.41
C THR A 319 -15.61 -23.50 -33.63
N THR A 320 -14.97 -23.90 -34.73
CA THR A 320 -15.63 -24.41 -35.93
C THR A 320 -16.39 -25.70 -35.62
N SER A 321 -15.78 -26.64 -34.88
CA SER A 321 -16.46 -27.88 -34.50
C SER A 321 -17.66 -27.64 -33.58
N THR A 322 -17.55 -26.70 -32.63
CA THR A 322 -18.69 -26.31 -31.79
C THR A 322 -19.77 -25.62 -32.59
N LEU A 323 -19.41 -24.75 -33.55
CA LEU A 323 -20.36 -24.10 -34.44
C LEU A 323 -21.09 -25.12 -35.31
N GLN A 324 -20.37 -26.08 -35.90
CA GLN A 324 -20.97 -27.17 -36.68
C GLN A 324 -21.93 -28.00 -35.82
N LEU A 325 -21.58 -28.31 -34.58
CA LEU A 325 -22.44 -29.05 -33.67
C LEU A 325 -23.69 -28.24 -33.29
N THR A 326 -23.55 -26.93 -33.02
CA THR A 326 -24.72 -26.06 -32.76
C THR A 326 -25.61 -25.92 -33.98
N LEU A 327 -25.04 -25.85 -35.19
CA LEU A 327 -25.78 -25.74 -36.44
C LEU A 327 -26.53 -27.05 -36.73
N ALA A 328 -25.90 -28.20 -36.51
CA ALA A 328 -26.55 -29.51 -36.59
C ALA A 328 -27.70 -29.64 -35.57
N HIS A 329 -27.52 -29.10 -34.36
CA HIS A 329 -28.59 -29.11 -33.35
C HIS A 329 -29.76 -28.20 -33.72
N LEU A 330 -29.48 -27.02 -34.29
CA LEU A 330 -30.53 -26.14 -34.82
C LEU A 330 -31.27 -26.79 -35.99
N GLN A 331 -30.56 -27.46 -36.91
CA GLN A 331 -31.19 -28.20 -38.01
C GLN A 331 -32.06 -29.36 -37.51
N ALA A 332 -31.60 -30.09 -36.48
CA ALA A 332 -32.39 -31.13 -35.85
C ALA A 332 -33.66 -30.56 -35.19
N LEU A 333 -33.56 -29.38 -34.55
CA LEU A 333 -34.71 -28.69 -33.98
C LEU A 333 -35.69 -28.23 -35.05
N THR A 334 -35.22 -27.63 -36.15
CA THR A 334 -36.11 -27.20 -37.25
C THR A 334 -36.79 -28.38 -37.93
N LEU A 335 -36.07 -29.49 -38.14
CA LEU A 335 -36.67 -30.72 -38.64
C LEU A 335 -37.69 -31.30 -37.66
N SER A 336 -37.41 -31.27 -36.36
CA SER A 336 -38.37 -31.72 -35.36
C SER A 336 -39.63 -30.86 -35.32
N THR A 337 -39.50 -29.53 -35.49
CA THR A 337 -40.65 -28.64 -35.56
C THR A 337 -41.43 -28.85 -36.85
N ASP A 338 -40.76 -29.05 -37.99
CA ASP A 338 -41.42 -29.33 -39.27
C ASP A 338 -42.14 -30.67 -39.28
N VAL A 339 -41.57 -31.70 -38.64
CA VAL A 339 -42.26 -32.99 -38.48
C VAL A 339 -43.49 -32.83 -37.60
N VAL A 340 -43.39 -32.11 -36.48
CA VAL A 340 -44.53 -31.85 -35.58
C VAL A 340 -45.60 -30.98 -36.23
N THR A 341 -45.23 -30.01 -37.08
CA THR A 341 -46.19 -29.15 -37.77
C THR A 341 -46.84 -29.84 -38.95
N ASN A 342 -46.15 -30.76 -39.66
CA ASN A 342 -46.71 -31.46 -40.82
C ASN A 342 -47.46 -32.76 -40.46
N ASP A 343 -47.13 -33.41 -39.35
CA ASP A 343 -47.84 -34.60 -38.88
C ASP A 343 -49.13 -34.23 -38.12
N ALA A 344 -50.27 -34.57 -38.70
CA ALA A 344 -51.58 -34.28 -38.12
C ALA A 344 -51.83 -34.99 -36.77
N GLY A 345 -51.26 -36.18 -36.56
CA GLY A 345 -51.40 -36.95 -35.32
C GLY A 345 -50.60 -36.33 -34.16
N LEU A 346 -49.36 -35.90 -34.43
CA LEU A 346 -48.54 -35.19 -33.43
C LEU A 346 -49.13 -33.82 -33.07
N ARG A 347 -49.73 -33.13 -34.04
CA ARG A 347 -50.43 -31.86 -33.80
C ARG A 347 -51.63 -32.05 -32.87
N ALA A 348 -52.45 -33.06 -33.13
CA ALA A 348 -53.58 -33.41 -32.27
C ALA A 348 -53.14 -33.79 -30.84
N LEU A 349 -52.03 -34.51 -30.69
CA LEU A 349 -51.45 -34.82 -29.38
C LEU A 349 -50.95 -33.57 -28.64
N ARG A 350 -50.31 -32.63 -29.35
CA ARG A 350 -49.85 -31.35 -28.77
C ARG A 350 -51.01 -30.48 -28.31
N GLU A 351 -52.07 -30.41 -29.12
CA GLU A 351 -53.30 -29.69 -28.78
C GLU A 351 -54.02 -30.34 -27.59
N ALA A 352 -54.15 -31.67 -27.57
CA ALA A 352 -54.72 -32.40 -26.44
C ALA A 352 -53.93 -32.17 -25.15
N LYS A 353 -52.59 -32.15 -25.23
CA LYS A 353 -51.73 -31.83 -24.08
C LYS A 353 -51.86 -30.38 -23.63
N ALA A 354 -51.92 -29.42 -24.55
CA ALA A 354 -52.12 -28.01 -24.20
C ALA A 354 -53.47 -27.77 -23.50
N VAL A 355 -54.52 -28.49 -23.91
CA VAL A 355 -55.83 -28.50 -23.24
C VAL A 355 -55.74 -29.15 -21.86
N GLN A 356 -54.98 -30.25 -21.72
CA GLN A 356 -54.77 -30.89 -20.43
C GLN A 356 -53.98 -30.00 -19.45
N ASP A 357 -52.91 -29.35 -19.89
CA ASP A 357 -52.09 -28.46 -19.07
C ASP A 357 -52.87 -27.20 -18.63
N THR A 358 -53.75 -26.67 -19.49
CA THR A 358 -54.66 -25.58 -19.11
C THR A 358 -55.77 -26.04 -18.15
N SER A 359 -56.21 -27.29 -18.22
CA SER A 359 -57.20 -27.84 -17.27
C SER A 359 -56.65 -28.07 -15.86
N VAL A 360 -55.36 -28.39 -15.73
CA VAL A 360 -54.67 -28.59 -14.43
C VAL A 360 -54.33 -27.26 -13.75
N THR A 361 -54.32 -26.17 -14.51
CA THR A 361 -54.01 -24.82 -14.01
C THR A 361 -55.27 -23.97 -13.77
N SER A 362 -56.39 -24.58 -13.36
CA SER A 362 -57.50 -23.82 -12.77
C SER A 362 -57.15 -23.46 -11.31
N PRO A 363 -57.16 -22.17 -10.93
CA PRO A 363 -56.79 -21.75 -9.60
C PRO A 363 -57.84 -22.21 -8.58
N VAL A 364 -57.45 -23.14 -7.70
CA VAL A 364 -58.12 -23.30 -6.41
C VAL A 364 -57.90 -22.01 -5.63
N LEU A 365 -58.94 -21.16 -5.61
CA LEU A 365 -59.01 -19.96 -4.79
C LEU A 365 -58.79 -20.35 -3.31
N PRO A 366 -57.73 -19.87 -2.64
CA PRO A 366 -57.59 -20.06 -1.21
C PRO A 366 -58.56 -19.12 -0.48
N ALA A 367 -59.41 -19.70 0.36
CA ALA A 367 -60.27 -18.98 1.28
C ALA A 367 -59.42 -18.17 2.28
N SER A 368 -59.62 -16.85 2.32
CA SER A 368 -58.99 -15.93 3.27
C SER A 368 -59.49 -16.15 4.70
N PRO A 369 -58.62 -16.13 5.73
CA PRO A 369 -59.04 -16.03 7.11
C PRO A 369 -59.23 -14.56 7.54
N ARG A 370 -60.31 -14.35 8.30
CA ARG A 370 -60.66 -13.11 9.03
C ARG A 370 -59.79 -12.93 10.28
N SER A 371 -59.30 -11.70 10.51
CA SER A 371 -59.00 -11.07 11.81
C SER A 371 -58.82 -9.56 11.54
N ASN A 372 -59.73 -8.62 11.78
CA ASN A 372 -60.39 -8.13 13.01
C ASN A 372 -59.46 -7.59 14.12
N LEU A 373 -59.62 -6.27 14.36
CA LEU A 373 -59.24 -5.41 15.51
C LEU A 373 -57.76 -5.00 15.67
N ASP A 374 -57.38 -3.77 16.04
CA ASP A 374 -58.04 -2.46 16.19
C ASP A 374 -56.98 -1.37 16.50
N GLY A 375 -57.30 -0.09 16.26
CA GLY A 375 -56.69 1.10 16.89
C GLY A 375 -55.68 1.88 16.01
N SER A 376 -56.02 2.92 15.24
CA SER A 376 -56.63 4.25 15.51
C SER A 376 -55.60 5.37 15.78
N GLY A 377 -55.65 6.44 14.98
CA GLY A 377 -54.96 7.72 15.15
C GLY A 377 -54.30 8.20 13.85
N ALA A 378 -55.02 8.59 12.79
CA ALA A 378 -55.85 9.79 12.59
C ALA A 378 -55.05 11.10 12.43
N ALA A 379 -55.47 11.83 11.38
CA ALA A 379 -55.16 13.20 10.96
C ALA A 379 -53.86 13.42 10.15
N ASP A 380 -53.85 14.15 9.05
CA ASP A 380 -54.89 14.57 8.09
C ASP A 380 -54.17 15.27 6.93
N ALA A 381 -54.86 15.31 5.79
CA ALA A 381 -54.79 16.35 4.77
C ALA A 381 -53.49 16.59 3.97
N ALA A 382 -53.53 16.12 2.72
CA ALA A 382 -52.94 16.79 1.54
C ALA A 382 -53.69 18.13 1.25
N PRO A 383 -53.53 18.85 0.11
CA PRO A 383 -52.58 18.72 -1.01
C PRO A 383 -52.01 20.07 -1.55
N ASN A 384 -51.16 19.98 -2.58
CA ASN A 384 -50.98 20.89 -3.74
C ASN A 384 -50.83 22.42 -3.54
N GLY A 385 -49.79 22.99 -4.15
CA GLY A 385 -49.82 24.42 -4.51
C GLY A 385 -48.51 25.02 -5.02
N ALA A 386 -48.43 25.15 -6.35
CA ALA A 386 -47.99 26.34 -7.11
C ALA A 386 -46.61 27.00 -6.86
N MET A 387 -45.92 27.21 -8.01
CA MET A 387 -44.98 28.30 -8.29
C MET A 387 -45.54 29.68 -7.87
N PRO A 388 -44.68 30.70 -7.65
CA PRO A 388 -44.41 31.62 -8.75
C PRO A 388 -42.97 32.14 -8.82
N ALA A 389 -42.71 32.75 -9.99
CA ALA A 389 -41.53 33.49 -10.36
C ALA A 389 -41.49 34.91 -9.74
N THR A 390 -40.37 35.60 -10.06
CA THR A 390 -40.16 37.05 -10.11
C THR A 390 -40.29 37.87 -8.83
N ASN A 391 -39.19 38.50 -8.40
CA ASN A 391 -38.99 39.94 -8.61
C ASN A 391 -37.62 40.39 -8.10
N GLY A 392 -36.99 41.28 -8.87
CA GLY A 392 -35.85 42.06 -8.42
C GLY A 392 -36.27 43.16 -7.45
N ASN A 393 -35.29 43.77 -6.80
CA ASN A 393 -35.24 45.22 -6.66
C ASN A 393 -33.85 45.70 -6.21
N HIS A 394 -33.43 46.76 -6.89
CA HIS A 394 -32.48 47.76 -6.45
C HIS A 394 -32.69 48.22 -5.00
N ALA A 395 -31.59 48.57 -4.34
CA ALA A 395 -31.49 49.79 -3.56
C ALA A 395 -30.02 50.23 -3.46
N ASP A 396 -29.71 51.37 -4.11
CA ASP A 396 -28.64 52.29 -3.72
C ASP A 396 -28.93 52.87 -2.32
N GLY A 397 -27.89 53.35 -1.64
CA GLY A 397 -28.07 54.32 -0.55
C GLY A 397 -27.01 54.33 0.56
N ASP A 398 -25.96 55.12 0.33
CA ASP A 398 -25.40 56.14 1.24
C ASP A 398 -24.71 55.83 2.58
N ALA A 399 -23.41 56.16 2.59
CA ALA A 399 -22.71 57.16 3.41
C ALA A 399 -22.80 57.17 4.96
N ALA A 400 -21.62 57.00 5.60
CA ALA A 400 -21.09 57.65 6.83
C ALA A 400 -19.86 56.82 7.30
N ALA A 401 -18.74 57.28 7.85
CA ALA A 401 -18.18 58.54 8.34
C ALA A 401 -16.64 58.30 8.52
N PRO A 402 -15.78 59.34 8.70
CA PRO A 402 -14.33 59.17 8.73
C PRO A 402 -13.81 58.74 10.11
N ALA A 403 -12.93 57.74 10.15
CA ALA A 403 -12.25 57.27 11.36
C ALA A 403 -10.94 58.06 11.62
N LEU A 404 -10.73 58.43 12.88
CA LEU A 404 -9.53 59.09 13.43
C LEU A 404 -8.27 58.20 13.33
N PRO A 405 -7.07 58.80 13.31
CA PRO A 405 -5.81 58.07 13.27
C PRO A 405 -5.47 57.48 14.64
N THR A 406 -5.34 56.16 14.70
CA THR A 406 -4.83 55.46 15.89
C THR A 406 -3.30 55.42 15.83
N VAL A 407 -2.66 56.08 16.79
CA VAL A 407 -1.21 56.02 17.04
C VAL A 407 -0.85 54.61 17.48
N THR A 408 -0.11 53.88 16.66
CA THR A 408 0.42 52.55 16.98
C THR A 408 1.87 52.67 17.44
N THR A 409 2.13 52.26 18.67
CA THR A 409 3.47 52.02 19.21
C THR A 409 4.03 50.70 18.65
N PRO A 410 5.32 50.64 18.24
CA PRO A 410 5.88 49.45 17.63
C PRO A 410 6.19 48.40 18.69
N THR A 411 5.48 47.27 18.63
CA THR A 411 5.83 46.05 19.38
C THR A 411 7.06 45.37 18.79
N THR A 412 7.97 44.98 19.67
CA THR A 412 9.27 44.29 19.47
C THR A 412 9.24 43.01 18.63
N ALA A 413 8.07 42.49 18.24
CA ALA A 413 7.93 41.33 17.38
C ALA A 413 8.23 41.61 15.89
N ALA A 414 8.05 42.86 15.42
CA ALA A 414 8.32 43.21 14.03
C ALA A 414 9.83 43.34 13.71
N ALA A 415 10.66 43.59 14.73
CA ALA A 415 12.12 43.68 14.57
C ALA A 415 12.79 42.29 14.40
N ALA A 416 12.20 41.22 14.96
CA ALA A 416 12.73 39.86 14.83
C ALA A 416 12.44 39.25 13.44
N ALA A 417 11.28 39.54 12.85
CA ALA A 417 10.94 39.05 11.51
C ALA A 417 11.74 39.74 10.38
N ALA A 418 12.25 40.95 10.62
CA ALA A 418 13.08 41.68 9.66
C ALA A 418 14.55 41.20 9.64
N SER A 419 15.04 40.50 10.67
CA SER A 419 16.43 39.99 10.70
C SER A 419 16.61 38.61 10.05
N GLU A 420 15.52 37.88 9.78
CA GLU A 420 15.59 36.55 9.14
C GLU A 420 15.48 36.60 7.60
N ALA A 421 14.97 37.70 7.04
CA ALA A 421 14.79 37.87 5.59
C ALA A 421 16.07 38.30 4.84
N THR A 422 17.14 38.69 5.55
CA THR A 422 18.44 39.07 4.97
C THR A 422 19.49 37.97 5.02
N ALA A 423 19.16 36.76 5.51
CA ALA A 423 20.01 35.57 5.44
C ALA A 423 20.03 34.97 4.01
N GLY A 424 20.41 35.81 3.05
CA GLY A 424 20.48 35.50 1.63
C GLY A 424 21.74 34.72 1.23
N PRO A 425 22.17 34.82 -0.05
CA PRO A 425 23.15 33.96 -0.74
C PRO A 425 24.55 33.86 -0.07
N ASP A 426 24.81 34.66 0.96
CA ASP A 426 26.03 34.62 1.75
C ASP A 426 26.17 33.35 2.59
N SER A 427 25.07 32.72 3.04
CA SER A 427 25.17 31.45 3.79
C SER A 427 25.69 30.29 2.92
N ALA A 428 25.38 30.30 1.63
CA ALA A 428 25.89 29.32 0.67
C ALA A 428 27.37 29.55 0.36
N ARG A 429 27.77 30.82 0.15
CA ARG A 429 29.18 31.20 -0.03
C ARG A 429 30.02 30.88 1.21
N GLN A 430 29.47 31.08 2.40
CA GLN A 430 30.15 30.78 3.66
C GLN A 430 30.34 29.27 3.85
N ARG A 431 29.34 28.45 3.53
CA ARG A 431 29.47 26.97 3.52
C ARG A 431 30.52 26.49 2.51
N GLN A 432 30.57 27.10 1.32
CA GLN A 432 31.57 26.76 0.30
C GLN A 432 32.99 27.16 0.72
N ARG A 433 33.16 28.30 1.39
CA ARG A 433 34.45 28.70 1.99
C ARG A 433 34.87 27.75 3.11
N GLN A 434 33.95 27.36 4.00
CA GLN A 434 34.22 26.39 5.07
C GLN A 434 34.63 25.02 4.52
N ALA A 435 33.95 24.53 3.49
CA ALA A 435 34.30 23.25 2.85
C ALA A 435 35.71 23.28 2.22
N THR A 436 36.08 24.41 1.60
CA THR A 436 37.42 24.59 1.03
C THR A 436 38.51 24.62 2.11
N LEU A 437 38.26 25.31 3.23
CA LEU A 437 39.20 25.36 4.37
C LEU A 437 39.41 23.99 5.01
N VAL A 438 38.35 23.19 5.17
CA VAL A 438 38.46 21.81 5.70
C VAL A 438 39.33 20.93 4.78
N ARG A 439 39.20 21.08 3.46
CA ARG A 439 40.05 20.35 2.50
C ARG A 439 41.51 20.79 2.56
N LEU A 440 41.77 22.08 2.71
CA LEU A 440 43.13 22.61 2.86
C LEU A 440 43.78 22.15 4.17
N ALA A 441 43.05 22.19 5.28
CA ALA A 441 43.52 21.71 6.58
C ALA A 441 43.85 20.21 6.55
N LYS A 442 42.99 19.40 5.93
CA LYS A 442 43.24 17.96 5.76
C LYS A 442 44.47 17.69 4.88
N ARG A 443 44.71 18.52 3.85
CA ARG A 443 45.90 18.41 2.99
C ARG A 443 47.19 18.84 3.70
N ALA A 444 47.09 19.72 4.69
CA ALA A 444 48.20 20.14 5.55
C ALA A 444 48.48 19.16 6.71
N GLY A 445 47.77 18.02 6.78
CA GLY A 445 47.95 17.03 7.86
C GLY A 445 47.34 17.47 9.20
N ILE A 446 46.52 18.51 9.22
CA ILE A 446 45.82 18.97 10.43
C ILE A 446 44.63 18.05 10.67
N ASP A 447 44.56 17.46 11.85
CA ASP A 447 43.40 16.69 12.30
C ASP A 447 42.22 17.63 12.60
N VAL A 448 41.37 17.82 11.58
CA VAL A 448 40.18 18.67 11.65
C VAL A 448 39.22 18.22 12.75
N ASP A 449 39.20 16.92 13.09
CA ASP A 449 38.30 16.39 14.12
C ASP A 449 38.83 16.67 15.53
N ALA A 450 40.15 16.74 15.72
CA ALA A 450 40.77 17.24 16.96
C ALA A 450 40.43 18.73 17.18
N VAL A 451 40.64 19.57 16.16
CA VAL A 451 40.31 21.02 16.24
C VAL A 451 38.82 21.24 16.49
N ARG A 452 37.95 20.41 15.88
CA ARG A 452 36.50 20.52 16.08
C ARG A 452 36.06 20.10 17.48
N ARG A 453 36.75 19.13 18.11
CA ARG A 453 36.51 18.76 19.51
C ARG A 453 36.94 19.88 20.45
N GLU A 454 38.14 20.41 20.28
CA GLU A 454 38.65 21.53 21.09
C GLU A 454 37.76 22.78 20.97
N ALA A 455 37.30 23.11 19.75
CA ALA A 455 36.38 24.22 19.54
C ALA A 455 35.00 24.00 20.19
N ARG A 456 34.52 22.76 20.27
CA ARG A 456 33.27 22.43 20.98
C ARG A 456 33.45 22.57 22.50
N GLU A 457 34.55 22.04 23.04
CA GLU A 457 34.86 22.16 24.46
C GLU A 457 35.01 23.64 24.86
N ALA A 458 35.71 24.44 24.06
CA ALA A 458 35.81 25.88 24.27
C ALA A 458 34.43 26.56 24.23
N ALA A 459 33.58 26.24 23.25
CA ALA A 459 32.23 26.81 23.18
C ALA A 459 31.35 26.42 24.39
N GLU A 460 31.45 25.18 24.85
CA GLU A 460 30.74 24.71 26.05
C GLU A 460 31.23 25.42 27.32
N THR A 461 32.53 25.70 27.45
CA THR A 461 33.06 26.46 28.59
C THR A 461 32.54 27.89 28.61
N VAL A 462 32.51 28.57 27.46
CA VAL A 462 31.95 29.92 27.33
C VAL A 462 30.46 29.90 27.66
N LEU A 463 29.71 28.91 27.16
CA LEU A 463 28.28 28.80 27.46
C LEU A 463 28.03 28.65 28.97
N ARG A 464 28.77 27.74 29.64
CA ARG A 464 28.68 27.56 31.10
C ARG A 464 29.05 28.83 31.87
N GLU A 465 30.07 29.55 31.44
CA GLU A 465 30.45 30.81 32.07
C GLU A 465 29.38 31.89 31.88
N THR A 466 28.77 31.98 30.70
CA THR A 466 27.65 32.91 30.44
C THR A 466 26.42 32.57 31.27
N GLU A 467 26.06 31.29 31.42
CA GLU A 467 24.97 30.86 32.29
C GLU A 467 25.26 31.16 33.77
N MET A 468 26.50 30.95 34.21
CA MET A 468 26.92 31.28 35.58
C MET A 468 26.77 32.79 35.86
N ARG A 469 27.25 33.63 34.93
CA ARG A 469 27.11 35.10 35.04
C ARG A 469 25.66 35.55 35.01
N ALA A 470 24.81 34.91 34.21
CA ALA A 470 23.37 35.20 34.17
C ALA A 470 22.70 34.88 35.52
N ARG A 471 22.99 33.71 36.10
CA ARG A 471 22.48 33.33 37.44
C ARG A 471 22.98 34.26 38.54
N GLU A 472 24.23 34.69 38.47
CA GLU A 472 24.76 35.64 39.45
C GLU A 472 24.09 37.02 39.33
N ALA A 473 23.82 37.48 38.11
CA ALA A 473 23.05 38.70 37.88
C ALA A 473 21.63 38.62 38.43
N GLU A 474 20.93 37.49 38.23
CA GLU A 474 19.60 37.25 38.81
C GLU A 474 19.64 37.26 40.34
N ARG A 475 20.65 36.63 40.95
CA ARG A 475 20.83 36.63 42.40
C ARG A 475 21.04 38.05 42.94
N ARG A 476 21.91 38.85 42.32
CA ARG A 476 22.13 40.25 42.71
C ARG A 476 20.84 41.09 42.57
N ALA A 477 20.06 40.86 41.51
CA ALA A 477 18.78 41.53 41.32
C ALA A 477 17.74 41.12 42.37
N ALA A 478 17.74 39.86 42.82
CA ALA A 478 16.89 39.41 43.92
C ALA A 478 17.29 40.04 45.27
N GLU A 479 18.59 40.09 45.58
CA GLU A 479 19.11 40.73 46.79
C GLU A 479 18.80 42.23 46.82
N ALA A 480 18.93 42.93 45.69
CA ALA A 480 18.58 44.34 45.57
C ALA A 480 17.08 44.60 45.81
N ARG A 481 16.20 43.74 45.28
CA ARG A 481 14.76 43.80 45.55
C ARG A 481 14.44 43.56 47.03
N GLY A 482 15.11 42.60 47.67
CA GLY A 482 14.94 42.34 49.11
C GLY A 482 15.33 43.55 49.98
N ARG A 483 16.44 44.22 49.66
CA ARG A 483 16.86 45.44 50.39
C ARG A 483 15.90 46.60 50.17
N ALA A 484 15.38 46.77 48.95
CA ALA A 484 14.40 47.83 48.66
C ALA A 484 13.08 47.63 49.42
N MET A 485 12.61 46.39 49.57
CA MET A 485 11.44 46.08 50.40
C MET A 485 11.69 46.38 51.88
N ALA A 486 12.84 45.94 52.42
CA ALA A 486 13.18 46.18 53.83
C ALA A 486 13.34 47.68 54.15
N ALA A 487 13.79 48.50 53.19
CA ALA A 487 13.92 49.95 53.37
C ALA A 487 12.60 50.72 53.21
N GLY A 488 11.56 50.12 52.63
CA GLY A 488 10.25 50.74 52.48
C GLY A 488 9.31 50.53 53.68
N GLU A 489 9.65 49.61 54.59
CA GLU A 489 8.88 49.31 55.80
C GLU A 489 9.42 50.01 57.06
N ALA A 490 10.62 50.61 56.98
CA ALA A 490 11.23 51.42 58.02
C ALA A 490 10.99 52.91 57.76
#